data_AF-A0A2C6BG54-F1
#
_entry.id   AF-A0A2C6BG54-F1
#
_cell.length_a   1.000
_cell.length_b   1.000
_cell.length_c   1.000
_cell.angle_alpha   90.00
_cell.angle_beta   90.00
_cell.angle_gamma   90.00
#
_symmetry.space_group_name_H-M   'P 1'
#
loop_
_entity.id
_entity.type
_entity.pdbx_description
1 polymer ?
#
loop_
_entity_poly.entity_id
_entity_poly.type
_entity_poly.pdbx_seq_one_letter_code
_entity_poly.pdbx_strand_id
1 'polypeptide(L)'
;MDIKEYNSQNMGKQVLVLNEKEIKNLMHFSMIAKNQELNGLIVSGKYVGVTDTYRMAVIKDTKEELSGTDKVMMYPATVLEELKKAKSMAVLKDGKLAIQVKDEVTEYDPIPNAKVPDIKTFINNYEYESYSSGKAMEKITDDMVWKMLKLVDSSDIKRYFSFEDGKLIVEAYPNGNSVLLLDVLELDNKGAKLKTTLNFKYMDLWLKYVKDEKFDIALAKNNRNACQFRKDNLFYIVMPVALRD
;
A
#
# COMPACT_ATOMS: atom_id res chain seq x y z
N MET A 1 -0.57 -20.11 22.76
CA MET A 1 -1.46 -21.30 22.80
C MET A 1 -1.21 -22.13 21.56
N ASP A 2 -1.31 -23.47 21.61
CA ASP A 2 -1.21 -24.30 20.41
C ASP A 2 -2.34 -23.97 19.40
N ILE A 3 -2.03 -23.97 18.10
CA ILE A 3 -2.98 -23.57 17.05
C ILE A 3 -4.22 -24.45 16.98
N LYS A 4 -4.13 -25.76 17.27
CA LYS A 4 -5.30 -26.66 17.23
C LYS A 4 -6.26 -26.33 18.35
N GLU A 5 -5.72 -26.14 19.55
CA GLU A 5 -6.49 -25.70 20.71
C GLU A 5 -7.11 -24.32 20.47
N TYR A 6 -6.31 -23.37 19.96
CA TYR A 6 -6.75 -22.01 19.67
C TYR A 6 -7.91 -21.97 18.67
N ASN A 7 -7.78 -22.72 17.57
CA ASN A 7 -8.83 -22.82 16.56
C ASN A 7 -10.10 -23.46 17.12
N SER A 8 -9.98 -24.50 17.94
CA SER A 8 -11.13 -25.12 18.60
C SER A 8 -11.88 -24.13 19.50
N GLN A 9 -11.16 -23.26 20.22
CA GLN A 9 -11.76 -22.27 21.11
C GLN A 9 -12.33 -21.05 20.39
N ASN A 10 -11.84 -20.75 19.18
CA ASN A 10 -12.17 -19.53 18.43
C ASN A 10 -12.89 -19.77 17.09
N MET A 11 -13.36 -20.98 16.85
CA MET A 11 -14.17 -21.32 15.69
C MET A 11 -15.40 -20.39 15.58
N GLY A 12 -15.58 -19.74 14.43
CA GLY A 12 -16.68 -18.80 14.17
C GLY A 12 -16.59 -17.44 14.88
N LYS A 13 -15.48 -17.15 15.59
CA LYS A 13 -15.22 -15.85 16.23
C LYS A 13 -14.38 -14.91 15.38
N GLN A 14 -13.78 -15.41 14.31
CA GLN A 14 -12.96 -14.63 13.38
C GLN A 14 -13.86 -13.73 12.52
N VAL A 15 -13.43 -12.49 12.30
CA VAL A 15 -14.10 -11.53 11.41
C VAL A 15 -13.22 -11.14 10.21
N LEU A 16 -11.93 -11.46 10.28
CA LEU A 16 -10.94 -11.22 9.22
C LEU A 16 -9.82 -12.24 9.41
N VAL A 17 -9.32 -12.82 8.32
CA VAL A 17 -8.17 -13.74 8.34
C VAL A 17 -7.24 -13.42 7.17
N LEU A 18 -5.93 -13.31 7.40
CA LEU A 18 -4.92 -13.29 6.34
C LEU A 18 -4.02 -14.53 6.42
N ASN A 19 -3.66 -15.06 5.26
CA ASN A 19 -2.70 -16.16 5.14
C ASN A 19 -1.25 -15.67 5.03
N GLU A 20 -0.30 -16.59 5.08
CA GLU A 20 1.14 -16.29 5.01
C GLU A 20 1.54 -15.46 3.77
N LYS A 21 0.97 -15.74 2.59
CA LYS A 21 1.30 -15.00 1.35
C LYS A 21 0.83 -13.56 1.44
N GLU A 22 -0.41 -13.36 1.90
CA GLU A 22 -1.02 -12.03 2.11
C GLU A 22 -0.23 -11.21 3.12
N ILE A 23 0.15 -11.83 4.25
CA ILE A 23 0.98 -11.19 5.27
C ILE A 23 2.34 -10.82 4.69
N LYS A 24 3.02 -11.72 3.97
CA LYS A 24 4.32 -11.42 3.33
C LYS A 24 4.22 -10.26 2.34
N ASN A 25 3.16 -10.21 1.55
CA ASN A 25 2.89 -9.09 0.65
C ASN A 25 2.79 -7.77 1.41
N LEU A 26 2.02 -7.72 2.51
CA LEU A 26 1.91 -6.52 3.34
C LEU A 26 3.23 -6.15 4.01
N MET A 27 3.98 -7.14 4.52
CA MET A 27 5.23 -6.93 5.26
C MET A 27 6.35 -6.35 4.38
N HIS A 28 6.29 -6.53 3.06
CA HIS A 28 7.16 -5.80 2.12
C HIS A 28 7.09 -4.28 2.33
N PHE A 29 5.93 -3.78 2.76
CA PHE A 29 5.66 -2.36 2.99
C PHE A 29 5.71 -1.95 4.46
N SER A 30 6.09 -2.85 5.38
CA SER A 30 6.10 -2.59 6.83
C SER A 30 6.93 -1.37 7.26
N MET A 31 7.95 -0.98 6.47
CA MET A 31 8.74 0.22 6.74
C MET A 31 7.96 1.54 6.63
N ILE A 32 6.78 1.54 6.00
CA ILE A 32 5.90 2.71 5.96
C ILE A 32 5.55 3.16 7.39
N ALA A 33 5.21 2.22 8.28
CA ALA A 33 4.82 2.54 9.65
C ALA A 33 5.97 3.02 10.56
N LYS A 34 7.24 2.71 10.24
CA LYS A 34 8.36 2.83 11.21
C LYS A 34 8.77 4.26 11.60
N ASN A 35 8.28 5.29 10.91
CA ASN A 35 8.85 6.65 11.01
C ASN A 35 7.83 7.75 11.34
N GLN A 36 6.65 7.42 11.88
CA GLN A 36 5.56 8.39 12.04
C GLN A 36 4.69 8.15 13.28
N GLU A 37 3.76 9.07 13.54
CA GLU A 37 2.72 8.96 14.57
C GLU A 37 1.85 7.70 14.41
N LEU A 38 1.70 7.19 13.18
CA LEU A 38 0.95 5.97 12.85
C LEU A 38 1.84 4.72 12.83
N ASN A 39 2.55 4.46 13.95
CA ASN A 39 3.49 3.35 14.06
C ASN A 39 2.82 2.03 14.48
N GLY A 40 2.20 1.34 13.53
CA GLY A 40 1.53 0.09 13.80
C GLY A 40 0.77 -0.51 12.63
N LEU A 41 0.03 -1.59 12.93
CA LEU A 41 -0.91 -2.22 12.00
C LEU A 41 -2.29 -1.62 12.21
N ILE A 42 -2.97 -1.21 11.14
CA ILE A 42 -4.34 -0.72 11.19
C ILE A 42 -5.27 -1.74 10.56
N VAL A 43 -6.42 -1.97 11.20
CA VAL A 43 -7.49 -2.81 10.70
C VAL A 43 -8.77 -1.99 10.62
N SER A 44 -9.44 -2.01 9.46
CA SER A 44 -10.78 -1.43 9.28
C SER A 44 -11.57 -2.22 8.24
N GLY A 45 -12.80 -2.64 8.56
CA GLY A 45 -13.59 -3.49 7.67
C GLY A 45 -12.89 -4.81 7.38
N LYS A 46 -12.76 -5.14 6.09
CA LYS A 46 -11.98 -6.28 5.59
C LYS A 46 -10.51 -5.94 5.32
N TYR A 47 -10.04 -4.78 5.73
CA TYR A 47 -8.74 -4.26 5.35
C TYR A 47 -7.75 -4.28 6.51
N VAL A 48 -6.52 -4.69 6.22
CA VAL A 48 -5.38 -4.66 7.13
C VAL A 48 -4.23 -3.95 6.43
N GLY A 49 -3.64 -2.93 7.07
CA GLY A 49 -2.62 -2.15 6.40
C GLY A 49 -1.71 -1.33 7.30
N VAL A 50 -0.80 -0.62 6.64
CA VAL A 50 0.14 0.33 7.23
C VAL A 50 0.11 1.63 6.43
N THR A 51 0.32 2.77 7.08
CA THR A 51 0.32 4.09 6.44
C THR A 51 1.25 5.06 7.15
N ASP A 52 1.76 6.03 6.40
CA ASP A 52 2.59 7.15 6.90
C ASP A 52 1.92 8.50 6.62
N THR A 53 0.60 8.52 6.46
CA THR A 53 -0.27 9.64 6.01
C THR A 53 -0.18 10.00 4.53
N TYR A 54 0.96 9.80 3.87
CA TYR A 54 1.15 10.14 2.45
C TYR A 54 0.95 8.95 1.53
N ARG A 55 1.10 7.74 2.06
CA ARG A 55 0.83 6.50 1.35
C ARG A 55 0.30 5.44 2.30
N MET A 56 -0.31 4.41 1.72
CA MET A 56 -0.71 3.24 2.46
C MET A 56 -0.52 1.97 1.64
N ALA A 57 -0.22 0.87 2.33
CA ALA A 57 -0.26 -0.47 1.78
C ALA A 57 -1.26 -1.29 2.59
N VAL A 58 -2.21 -1.93 1.89
CA VAL A 58 -3.37 -2.55 2.51
C VAL A 58 -3.69 -3.86 1.81
N ILE A 59 -3.93 -4.91 2.58
CA ILE A 59 -4.51 -6.15 2.10
C ILE A 59 -6.00 -6.17 2.43
N LYS A 60 -6.83 -6.55 1.45
CA LYS A 60 -8.24 -6.88 1.64
C LYS A 60 -8.40 -8.38 1.86
N ASP A 61 -9.02 -8.79 2.96
CA ASP A 61 -9.47 -10.18 3.12
C ASP A 61 -10.57 -10.47 2.08
N THR A 62 -10.34 -11.51 1.29
CA THR A 62 -11.19 -11.94 0.18
C THR A 62 -12.21 -12.99 0.58
N LYS A 63 -12.14 -13.52 1.81
CA LYS A 63 -13.11 -14.48 2.34
C LYS A 63 -14.49 -13.82 2.45
N GLU A 64 -15.46 -14.35 1.71
CA GLU A 64 -16.80 -13.78 1.61
C GLU A 64 -17.57 -13.95 2.92
N GLU A 65 -17.38 -15.09 3.59
CA GLU A 65 -18.05 -15.49 4.82
C GLU A 65 -17.67 -14.65 6.04
N LEU A 66 -16.53 -13.98 6.01
CA LEU A 66 -16.06 -13.10 7.08
C LEU A 66 -16.55 -11.69 6.83
N SER A 67 -17.20 -11.05 7.81
CA SER A 67 -17.81 -9.72 7.64
C SER A 67 -16.80 -8.57 7.59
N GLY A 68 -15.59 -8.77 8.10
CA GLY A 68 -14.72 -7.68 8.54
C GLY A 68 -15.15 -7.10 9.90
N THR A 69 -14.36 -6.16 10.40
CA THR A 69 -14.64 -5.42 11.64
C THR A 69 -15.41 -4.13 11.38
N ASP A 70 -16.35 -3.80 12.26
CA ASP A 70 -17.05 -2.50 12.25
C ASP A 70 -16.27 -1.39 12.98
N LYS A 71 -15.21 -1.78 13.71
CA LYS A 71 -14.33 -0.85 14.41
C LYS A 71 -13.04 -0.65 13.62
N VAL A 72 -12.55 0.59 13.63
CA VAL A 72 -11.18 0.91 13.23
C VAL A 72 -10.27 0.63 14.42
N MET A 73 -9.26 -0.21 14.22
CA MET A 73 -8.34 -0.66 15.26
C MET A 73 -6.90 -0.44 14.83
N MET A 74 -6.04 -0.14 15.81
CA MET A 74 -4.60 -0.06 15.63
C MET A 74 -3.92 -1.01 16.60
N TYR A 75 -2.90 -1.71 16.14
CA TYR A 75 -2.05 -2.57 16.95
C TYR A 75 -0.61 -2.05 16.94
N PRO A 76 0.15 -2.22 18.04
CA PRO A 76 1.47 -1.64 18.20
C PRO A 76 2.48 -2.18 17.18
N ALA A 77 3.52 -1.40 16.88
CA ALA A 77 4.57 -1.75 15.94
C ALA A 77 5.24 -3.11 16.17
N THR A 78 5.23 -3.63 17.41
CA THR A 78 5.73 -4.96 17.75
C THR A 78 5.04 -6.06 16.95
N VAL A 79 3.76 -5.92 16.63
CA VAL A 79 3.04 -6.91 15.82
C VAL A 79 3.59 -7.01 14.40
N LEU A 80 4.13 -5.92 13.86
CA LEU A 80 4.74 -5.92 12.51
C LEU A 80 6.00 -6.77 12.48
N GLU A 81 6.76 -6.85 13.58
CA GLU A 81 7.95 -7.70 13.67
C GLU A 81 7.58 -9.18 13.79
N GLU A 82 6.45 -9.50 14.44
CA GLU A 82 5.92 -10.87 14.49
C GLU A 82 5.34 -11.33 13.17
N LEU A 83 4.60 -10.45 12.48
CA LEU A 83 3.98 -10.75 11.19
C LEU A 83 5.01 -11.15 10.13
N LYS A 84 6.27 -10.71 10.22
CA LYS A 84 7.36 -11.17 9.34
C LYS A 84 7.62 -12.68 9.43
N LYS A 85 7.24 -13.32 10.53
CA LYS A 85 7.42 -14.75 10.81
C LYS A 85 6.09 -15.52 10.81
N ALA A 86 4.98 -14.82 10.63
CA ALA A 86 3.65 -15.38 10.81
C ALA A 86 3.23 -16.30 9.65
N LYS A 87 2.46 -17.33 10.01
CA LYS A 87 1.78 -18.25 9.08
C LYS A 87 0.36 -17.81 8.76
N SER A 88 -0.29 -17.18 9.72
CA SER A 88 -1.60 -16.58 9.55
C SER A 88 -1.81 -15.49 10.59
N MET A 89 -2.79 -14.63 10.35
CA MET A 89 -3.33 -13.73 11.35
C MET A 89 -4.86 -13.72 11.25
N ALA A 90 -5.52 -13.48 12.37
CA ALA A 90 -6.95 -13.30 12.42
C ALA A 90 -7.31 -12.13 13.32
N VAL A 91 -8.40 -11.45 13.01
CA VAL A 91 -9.03 -10.50 13.94
C VAL A 91 -10.30 -11.15 14.44
N LEU A 92 -10.50 -11.12 15.75
CA LEU A 92 -11.67 -11.69 16.42
C LEU A 92 -12.78 -10.65 16.59
N LYS A 93 -14.00 -11.12 16.84
CA LYS A 93 -15.19 -10.28 17.12
C LYS A 93 -15.01 -9.33 18.32
N ASP A 94 -14.20 -9.70 19.29
CA ASP A 94 -13.88 -8.86 20.45
C ASP A 94 -12.82 -7.78 20.13
N GLY A 95 -12.25 -7.80 18.92
CA GLY A 95 -11.26 -6.85 18.43
C GLY A 95 -9.81 -7.28 18.67
N LYS A 96 -9.56 -8.46 19.25
CA LYS A 96 -8.19 -8.95 19.40
C LYS A 96 -7.59 -9.40 18.07
N LEU A 97 -6.30 -9.15 17.91
CA LEU A 97 -5.50 -9.67 16.82
C LEU A 97 -4.78 -10.93 17.28
N ALA A 98 -5.03 -12.05 16.61
CA ALA A 98 -4.34 -13.31 16.80
C ALA A 98 -3.30 -13.50 15.71
N ILE A 99 -2.05 -13.77 16.07
CA ILE A 99 -0.96 -14.04 15.13
C ILE A 99 -0.44 -15.44 15.38
N GLN A 100 -0.42 -16.25 14.34
CA GLN A 100 0.16 -17.59 14.38
C GLN A 100 1.61 -17.55 13.92
N VAL A 101 2.54 -17.97 14.77
CA VAL A 101 3.94 -18.23 14.43
C VAL A 101 4.25 -19.69 14.74
N LYS A 102 4.60 -20.47 13.69
CA LYS A 102 4.68 -21.94 13.78
C LYS A 102 3.36 -22.52 14.31
N ASP A 103 3.41 -23.23 15.44
CA ASP A 103 2.25 -23.86 16.08
C ASP A 103 1.70 -23.02 17.22
N GLU A 104 2.29 -21.85 17.51
CA GLU A 104 1.86 -20.97 18.60
C GLU A 104 1.04 -19.79 18.08
N VAL A 105 0.00 -19.45 18.83
CA VAL A 105 -0.81 -18.25 18.65
C VAL A 105 -0.63 -17.30 19.83
N THR A 106 -0.36 -16.03 19.50
CA THR A 106 -0.30 -14.90 20.44
C THR A 106 -1.41 -13.91 20.11
N GLU A 107 -2.09 -13.42 21.14
CA GLU A 107 -3.13 -12.40 21.02
C GLU A 107 -2.60 -11.01 21.38
N TYR A 108 -3.11 -9.99 20.69
CA TYR A 108 -2.81 -8.59 20.89
C TYR A 108 -4.09 -7.79 21.05
N ASP A 109 -4.13 -6.97 22.09
CA ASP A 109 -5.16 -5.96 22.24
C ASP A 109 -4.90 -4.76 21.33
N PRO A 110 -5.94 -4.13 20.78
CA PRO A 110 -5.79 -2.88 20.05
C PRO A 110 -5.38 -1.75 21.00
N ILE A 111 -4.64 -0.78 20.49
CA ILE A 111 -4.26 0.44 21.23
C ILE A 111 -5.55 1.22 21.57
N PRO A 112 -5.85 1.46 22.85
CA PRO A 112 -7.05 2.19 23.25
C PRO A 112 -7.06 3.61 22.69
N ASN A 113 -8.23 4.04 22.16
CA ASN A 113 -8.46 5.40 21.68
C ASN A 113 -7.46 5.90 20.61
N ALA A 114 -6.84 4.99 19.85
CA ALA A 114 -5.93 5.35 18.77
C ALA A 114 -6.65 6.15 17.68
N LYS A 115 -6.11 7.32 17.33
CA LYS A 115 -6.61 8.14 16.22
C LYS A 115 -5.89 7.73 14.94
N VAL A 116 -6.53 6.87 14.16
CA VAL A 116 -5.99 6.36 12.89
C VAL A 116 -7.00 6.54 11.76
N PRO A 117 -6.55 6.65 10.50
CA PRO A 117 -7.46 6.78 9.37
C PRO A 117 -8.32 5.52 9.20
N ASP A 118 -9.57 5.72 8.81
CA ASP A 118 -10.46 4.63 8.41
C ASP A 118 -10.12 4.17 6.98
N ILE A 119 -9.35 3.08 6.89
CA ILE A 119 -8.94 2.48 5.61
C ILE A 119 -10.15 2.07 4.76
N LYS A 120 -11.19 1.48 5.36
CA LYS A 120 -12.38 1.01 4.64
C LYS A 120 -13.07 2.17 3.95
N THR A 121 -13.30 3.25 4.70
CA THR A 121 -13.92 4.46 4.16
C THR A 121 -13.05 5.07 3.06
N PHE A 122 -11.74 5.17 3.30
CA PHE A 122 -10.81 5.74 2.32
C PHE A 122 -10.79 4.95 1.01
N ILE A 123 -10.70 3.62 1.05
CA ILE A 123 -10.62 2.79 -0.16
C ILE A 123 -11.98 2.70 -0.88
N ASN A 124 -13.07 2.47 -0.14
CA ASN A 124 -14.37 2.19 -0.76
C ASN A 124 -15.06 3.45 -1.30
N ASN A 125 -14.80 4.62 -0.71
CA ASN A 125 -15.45 5.87 -1.11
C ASN A 125 -14.56 6.74 -2.02
N TYR A 126 -13.35 6.28 -2.36
CA TYR A 126 -12.51 7.01 -3.31
C TYR A 126 -13.02 6.81 -4.73
N GLU A 127 -13.36 7.91 -5.39
CA GLU A 127 -13.73 7.89 -6.81
C GLU A 127 -12.50 8.12 -7.67
N TYR A 128 -12.25 7.17 -8.59
CA TYR A 128 -11.24 7.29 -9.64
C TYR A 128 -11.92 7.48 -10.98
N GLU A 129 -11.29 8.21 -11.89
CA GLU A 129 -11.87 8.51 -13.20
C GLU A 129 -11.32 7.63 -14.31
N SER A 130 -10.08 7.14 -14.15
CA SER A 130 -9.43 6.32 -15.16
C SER A 130 -8.85 5.08 -14.52
N TYR A 131 -9.09 3.94 -15.17
CA TYR A 131 -8.60 2.64 -14.76
C TYR A 131 -7.76 2.05 -15.89
N SER A 132 -6.69 1.36 -15.54
CA SER A 132 -5.82 0.66 -16.48
C SER A 132 -5.22 -0.58 -15.83
N SER A 133 -4.86 -1.57 -16.64
CA SER A 133 -3.80 -2.49 -16.26
C SER A 133 -2.47 -1.95 -16.79
N GLY A 134 -1.37 -2.33 -16.17
CA GLY A 134 -0.04 -1.92 -16.58
C GLY A 134 1.05 -2.83 -16.05
N LYS A 135 2.27 -2.61 -16.53
CA LYS A 135 3.49 -3.29 -16.07
C LYS A 135 4.64 -2.28 -16.03
N ALA A 136 5.62 -2.53 -15.18
CA ALA A 136 6.82 -1.69 -15.17
C ALA A 136 7.70 -1.95 -16.40
N MET A 137 8.42 -0.92 -16.84
CA MET A 137 9.50 -1.09 -17.81
C MET A 137 10.61 -1.97 -17.22
N GLU A 138 11.21 -2.83 -18.04
CA GLU A 138 12.24 -3.76 -17.59
C GLU A 138 13.40 -2.99 -16.93
N LYS A 139 13.82 -3.45 -15.75
CA LYS A 139 14.95 -2.87 -14.98
C LYS A 139 14.82 -1.37 -14.67
N ILE A 140 13.62 -0.79 -14.67
CA ILE A 140 13.42 0.63 -14.36
C ILE A 140 13.99 1.04 -12.99
N THR A 141 13.91 0.16 -11.98
CA THR A 141 14.48 0.44 -10.64
C THR A 141 16.00 0.43 -10.62
N ASP A 142 16.62 -0.14 -11.65
CA ASP A 142 18.06 -0.18 -11.85
C ASP A 142 18.60 0.93 -12.76
N ASP A 143 17.71 1.63 -13.46
CA ASP A 143 18.05 2.74 -14.33
C ASP A 143 18.79 3.87 -13.59
N MET A 144 19.80 4.43 -14.25
CA MET A 144 20.67 5.44 -13.65
C MET A 144 19.93 6.75 -13.40
N VAL A 145 19.05 7.17 -14.31
CA VAL A 145 18.22 8.38 -14.17
C VAL A 145 17.22 8.17 -13.03
N TRP A 146 16.56 7.01 -12.97
CA TRP A 146 15.67 6.66 -11.86
C TRP A 146 16.38 6.72 -10.50
N LYS A 147 17.56 6.10 -10.40
CA LYS A 147 18.39 6.09 -9.18
C LYS A 147 18.79 7.51 -8.78
N MET A 148 19.18 8.35 -9.74
CA MET A 148 19.51 9.75 -9.52
C MET A 148 18.30 10.54 -8.99
N LEU A 149 17.16 10.47 -9.68
CA LEU A 149 15.94 11.22 -9.32
C LEU A 149 15.38 10.81 -7.95
N LYS A 150 15.66 9.59 -7.48
CA LYS A 150 15.32 9.13 -6.13
C LYS A 150 16.19 9.75 -5.03
N LEU A 151 17.44 10.07 -5.33
CA LEU A 151 18.39 10.65 -4.38
C LEU A 151 18.24 12.16 -4.23
N VAL A 152 17.82 12.84 -5.30
CA VAL A 152 17.64 14.30 -5.28
C VAL A 152 16.35 14.68 -4.56
N ASP A 153 16.42 15.71 -3.72
CA ASP A 153 15.25 16.24 -3.03
C ASP A 153 14.31 16.94 -4.02
N SER A 154 13.00 16.84 -3.76
CA SER A 154 11.94 17.43 -4.60
C SER A 154 12.03 18.94 -4.72
N SER A 155 12.70 19.62 -3.78
CA SER A 155 12.91 21.07 -3.80
C SER A 155 13.84 21.53 -4.91
N ASP A 156 14.73 20.65 -5.37
CA ASP A 156 15.86 21.05 -6.21
C ASP A 156 15.59 20.79 -7.70
N ILE A 157 14.67 19.87 -8.00
CA ILE A 157 14.33 19.46 -9.37
C ILE A 157 12.82 19.34 -9.52
N LYS A 158 12.24 20.14 -10.43
CA LYS A 158 10.85 19.98 -10.86
C LYS A 158 10.71 18.64 -11.58
N ARG A 159 9.75 17.84 -11.14
CA ARG A 159 9.50 16.50 -11.67
C ARG A 159 8.02 16.19 -11.71
N TYR A 160 7.58 15.55 -12.77
CA TYR A 160 6.19 15.20 -13.01
C TYR A 160 6.08 13.75 -13.45
N PHE A 161 4.99 13.12 -13.03
CA PHE A 161 4.55 11.80 -13.43
C PHE A 161 3.34 12.00 -14.36
N SER A 162 3.56 11.78 -15.65
CA SER A 162 2.60 12.00 -16.72
C SER A 162 2.06 10.65 -17.20
N PHE A 163 0.81 10.37 -16.87
CA PHE A 163 0.04 9.26 -17.42
C PHE A 163 -0.61 9.73 -18.72
N GLU A 164 -0.10 9.27 -19.86
CA GLU A 164 -0.59 9.61 -21.19
C GLU A 164 -0.17 8.58 -22.23
N ASP A 165 -0.92 8.48 -23.33
CA ASP A 165 -0.60 7.65 -24.51
C ASP A 165 -0.25 6.18 -24.20
N GLY A 166 -0.84 5.64 -23.12
CA GLY A 166 -0.61 4.26 -22.69
C GLY A 166 0.70 4.07 -21.95
N LYS A 167 1.24 5.12 -21.33
CA LYS A 167 2.47 5.08 -20.55
C LYS A 167 2.36 5.90 -19.26
N LEU A 168 3.23 5.58 -18.31
CA LEU A 168 3.67 6.53 -17.29
C LEU A 168 5.04 7.04 -17.67
N ILE A 169 5.14 8.33 -17.96
CA ILE A 169 6.38 9.02 -18.31
C ILE A 169 6.76 9.93 -17.15
N VAL A 170 8.00 9.84 -16.72
CA VAL A 170 8.60 10.82 -15.81
C VAL A 170 9.22 11.93 -16.63
N GLU A 171 8.78 13.16 -16.36
CA GLU A 171 9.43 14.38 -16.84
C GLU A 171 10.20 15.01 -15.70
N ALA A 172 11.52 15.18 -15.84
CA ALA A 172 12.34 15.86 -14.84
C ALA A 172 13.11 17.04 -15.47
N TYR A 173 13.29 18.12 -14.70
CA TYR A 173 13.96 19.35 -15.15
C TYR A 173 15.16 19.66 -14.25
N PRO A 174 16.31 18.97 -14.41
CA PRO A 174 17.42 19.05 -13.47
C PRO A 174 18.06 20.44 -13.34
N ASN A 175 17.96 21.26 -14.39
CA ASN A 175 18.50 22.61 -14.46
C ASN A 175 17.44 23.65 -14.87
N GLY A 176 16.15 23.29 -14.82
CA GLY A 176 15.02 24.14 -15.22
C GLY A 176 14.77 24.27 -16.73
N ASN A 177 15.80 24.06 -17.58
CA ASN A 177 15.71 24.30 -19.02
C ASN A 177 15.76 23.04 -19.88
N SER A 178 16.42 21.98 -19.39
CA SER A 178 16.53 20.68 -20.05
C SER A 178 15.53 19.71 -19.43
N VAL A 179 14.81 18.98 -20.27
CA VAL A 179 13.88 17.93 -19.85
C VAL A 179 14.52 16.56 -20.03
N LEU A 180 14.48 15.74 -18.97
CA LEU A 180 14.72 14.31 -19.03
C LEU A 180 13.37 13.60 -19.06
N LEU A 181 13.20 12.71 -20.03
CA LEU A 181 12.03 11.86 -20.16
C LEU A 181 12.43 10.42 -19.86
N LEU A 182 11.64 9.76 -19.01
CA LEU A 182 11.87 8.37 -18.63
C LEU A 182 10.54 7.61 -18.65
N ASP A 183 10.43 6.63 -19.54
CA ASP A 183 9.29 5.72 -19.56
C ASP A 183 9.38 4.77 -18.35
N VAL A 184 8.35 4.76 -17.52
CA VAL A 184 8.31 3.99 -16.25
C VAL A 184 7.36 2.81 -16.34
N LEU A 185 6.17 3.01 -16.91
CA LEU A 185 5.15 1.97 -17.06
C LEU A 185 4.62 1.93 -18.50
N GLU A 186 4.24 0.73 -18.94
CA GLU A 186 3.30 0.54 -20.06
C GLU A 186 1.90 0.31 -19.49
N LEU A 187 0.90 0.96 -20.09
CA LEU A 187 -0.50 0.95 -19.68
C LEU A 187 -1.40 0.52 -20.84
N ASP A 188 -2.38 -0.32 -20.56
CA ASP A 188 -3.36 -0.75 -21.55
C ASP A 188 -4.30 0.40 -21.98
N ASN A 189 -4.62 1.33 -21.05
CA ASN A 189 -5.48 2.48 -21.33
C ASN A 189 -4.70 3.66 -21.92
N LYS A 190 -4.79 3.83 -23.24
CA LYS A 190 -4.19 4.96 -23.96
C LYS A 190 -4.92 6.30 -23.78
N GLY A 191 -6.15 6.28 -23.28
CA GLY A 191 -6.96 7.46 -23.03
C GLY A 191 -6.72 8.09 -21.66
N ALA A 192 -5.96 7.43 -20.78
CA ALA A 192 -5.62 7.97 -19.46
C ALA A 192 -4.82 9.27 -19.63
N LYS A 193 -5.23 10.32 -18.90
CA LYS A 193 -4.56 11.64 -18.90
C LYS A 193 -4.49 12.16 -17.48
N LEU A 194 -3.31 12.09 -16.87
CA LEU A 194 -3.07 12.69 -15.56
C LEU A 194 -1.60 13.11 -15.46
N LYS A 195 -1.36 14.39 -15.19
CA LYS A 195 -0.03 14.89 -14.84
C LYS A 195 0.00 15.25 -13.37
N THR A 196 0.79 14.53 -12.58
CA THR A 196 0.84 14.68 -11.11
C THR A 196 2.28 14.62 -10.60
N THR A 197 2.46 14.71 -9.30
CA THR A 197 3.75 14.78 -8.62
C THR A 197 3.84 13.71 -7.55
N LEU A 198 4.27 12.51 -7.93
CA LEU A 198 4.46 11.42 -6.99
C LEU A 198 5.87 11.45 -6.39
N ASN A 199 6.04 10.82 -5.23
CA ASN A 199 7.36 10.67 -4.62
C ASN A 199 8.08 9.46 -5.22
N PHE A 200 9.30 9.66 -5.74
CA PHE A 200 10.12 8.60 -6.34
C PHE A 200 10.41 7.45 -5.37
N LYS A 201 10.63 7.71 -4.08
CA LYS A 201 10.87 6.65 -3.09
C LYS A 201 9.61 5.81 -2.85
N TYR A 202 8.42 6.39 -3.05
CA TYR A 202 7.16 5.68 -2.90
C TYR A 202 6.90 4.81 -4.14
N MET A 203 7.12 5.38 -5.32
CA MET A 203 7.04 4.63 -6.58
C MET A 203 8.09 3.52 -6.66
N ASP A 204 9.35 3.78 -6.25
CA ASP A 204 10.44 2.79 -6.24
C ASP A 204 10.09 1.58 -5.38
N LEU A 205 9.41 1.79 -4.25
CA LEU A 205 8.95 0.71 -3.38
C LEU A 205 7.91 -0.17 -4.09
N TRP A 206 6.91 0.43 -4.75
CA TRP A 206 5.93 -0.31 -5.54
C TRP A 206 6.58 -1.07 -6.70
N LEU A 207 7.43 -0.40 -7.49
CA LEU A 207 8.09 -0.97 -8.66
C LEU A 207 8.99 -2.16 -8.29
N LYS A 208 9.69 -2.10 -7.15
CA LYS A 208 10.48 -3.24 -6.64
C LYS A 208 9.62 -4.42 -6.20
N TYR A 209 8.41 -4.16 -5.72
CA TYR A 209 7.46 -5.19 -5.32
C TYR A 209 6.87 -5.91 -6.54
N VAL A 210 6.36 -5.14 -7.51
CA VAL A 210 5.70 -5.71 -8.71
C VAL A 210 6.69 -6.24 -9.74
N LYS A 211 7.91 -5.67 -9.81
CA LYS A 211 8.91 -5.99 -10.84
C LYS A 211 8.29 -5.85 -12.22
N ASP A 212 8.39 -6.87 -13.06
CA ASP A 212 7.86 -6.97 -14.42
C ASP A 212 6.43 -7.55 -14.48
N GLU A 213 5.81 -7.85 -13.34
CA GLU A 213 4.45 -8.39 -13.30
C GLU A 213 3.39 -7.32 -13.59
N LYS A 214 2.25 -7.76 -14.15
CA LYS A 214 1.08 -6.90 -14.36
C LYS A 214 0.39 -6.53 -13.05
N PHE A 215 -0.15 -5.33 -13.02
CA PHE A 215 -0.96 -4.81 -11.91
C PHE A 215 -1.99 -3.80 -12.44
N ASP A 216 -2.99 -3.49 -11.62
CA ASP A 216 -4.02 -2.51 -11.93
C ASP A 216 -3.66 -1.13 -11.36
N ILE A 217 -4.12 -0.10 -12.04
CA ILE A 217 -3.95 1.30 -11.67
C ILE A 217 -5.31 1.99 -11.74
N ALA A 218 -5.62 2.77 -10.71
CA ALA A 218 -6.74 3.70 -10.71
C ALA A 218 -6.22 5.12 -10.49
N LEU A 219 -6.52 6.01 -11.44
CA LEU A 219 -6.08 7.39 -11.49
C LEU A 219 -7.26 8.30 -11.16
N ALA A 220 -6.99 9.28 -10.31
CA ALA A 220 -8.00 10.25 -9.93
C ALA A 220 -8.20 11.34 -10.99
N LYS A 221 -9.28 12.12 -10.81
CA LYS A 221 -9.67 13.24 -11.67
C LYS A 221 -8.59 14.30 -11.86
N ASN A 222 -7.87 14.60 -10.79
CA ASN A 222 -6.94 15.73 -10.77
C ASN A 222 -5.66 15.37 -10.02
N ASN A 223 -4.66 16.24 -10.18
CA ASN A 223 -3.30 16.03 -9.70
C ASN A 223 -3.10 16.16 -8.19
N ARG A 224 -4.15 16.49 -7.42
CA ARG A 224 -4.13 16.57 -5.94
C ARG A 224 -4.68 15.31 -5.28
N ASN A 225 -5.26 14.42 -6.06
CA ASN A 225 -5.91 13.22 -5.58
C ASN A 225 -4.98 12.00 -5.72
N ALA A 226 -5.20 11.00 -4.86
CA ALA A 226 -4.40 9.80 -4.75
C ALA A 226 -4.39 8.99 -6.04
N CYS A 227 -3.26 8.34 -6.32
CA CYS A 227 -3.19 7.26 -7.29
C CYS A 227 -3.20 5.92 -6.54
N GLN A 228 -3.98 4.96 -7.04
CA GLN A 228 -4.00 3.61 -6.50
C GLN A 228 -3.35 2.64 -7.47
N PHE A 229 -2.51 1.77 -6.92
CA PHE A 229 -1.93 0.62 -7.58
C PHE A 229 -2.40 -0.64 -6.87
N ARG A 230 -2.80 -1.66 -7.62
CA ARG A 230 -3.37 -2.88 -7.05
C ARG A 230 -2.79 -4.12 -7.72
N LYS A 231 -2.39 -5.10 -6.91
CA LYS A 231 -2.01 -6.43 -7.37
C LYS A 231 -2.69 -7.45 -6.47
N ASP A 232 -3.45 -8.37 -7.06
CA ASP A 232 -4.35 -9.26 -6.32
C ASP A 232 -5.25 -8.46 -5.35
N ASN A 233 -5.21 -8.80 -4.06
CA ASN A 233 -5.93 -8.11 -2.99
C ASN A 233 -5.07 -7.09 -2.22
N LEU A 234 -3.87 -6.76 -2.72
CA LEU A 234 -3.02 -5.70 -2.18
C LEU A 234 -3.32 -4.38 -2.90
N PHE A 235 -3.57 -3.35 -2.11
CA PHE A 235 -3.77 -1.97 -2.53
C PHE A 235 -2.60 -1.13 -2.02
N TYR A 236 -1.96 -0.40 -2.93
CA TYR A 236 -0.94 0.59 -2.62
C TYR A 236 -1.41 1.94 -3.11
N ILE A 237 -1.64 2.87 -2.18
CA ILE A 237 -2.19 4.19 -2.50
C ILE A 237 -1.16 5.24 -2.17
N VAL A 238 -0.96 6.17 -3.10
CA VAL A 238 0.05 7.22 -3.02
C VAL A 238 -0.61 8.58 -3.22
N MET A 239 -0.45 9.47 -2.23
CA MET A 239 -0.84 10.86 -2.35
C MET A 239 0.19 11.62 -3.19
N PRO A 240 -0.25 12.53 -4.07
CA PRO A 240 0.63 13.50 -4.71
C PRO A 240 1.32 14.39 -3.66
N VAL A 241 2.58 14.73 -3.95
CA VAL A 241 3.34 15.76 -3.24
C VAL A 241 2.83 17.11 -3.74
N ALA A 242 2.31 17.95 -2.85
CA ALA A 242 1.93 19.31 -3.21
C ALA A 242 3.15 20.04 -3.82
N LEU A 243 3.03 20.47 -5.07
CA LEU A 243 3.96 21.44 -5.63
C LEU A 243 3.78 22.74 -4.83
N ARG A 244 4.86 23.22 -4.24
CA ARG A 244 4.91 24.62 -3.80
C ARG A 244 5.09 25.43 -5.09
N ASP A 245 4.03 26.15 -5.48
CA ASP A 245 4.11 27.18 -6.51
C ASP A 245 5.00 28.34 -6.01
#